data_AF-A0A8B6GD43-F1
#
_entry.id   AF-A0A8B6GD43-F1
#
_cell.length_a   1.000
_cell.length_b   1.000
_cell.length_c   1.000
_cell.angle_alpha   90.00
_cell.angle_beta   90.00
_cell.angle_gamma   90.00
#
_symmetry.space_group_name_H-M   'P 1'
#
loop_
_entity.id
_entity.type
_entity.pdbx_description
1 polymer ?
#
loop_
_entity_poly.entity_id
_entity_poly.type
_entity_poly.pdbx_seq_one_letter_code
_entity_poly.pdbx_strand_id
1 'polypeptide(L)'
;MAQKLEVKTDTDKFTLKGRSCELSAFAFVPTKRNEPPERTVFNTPKNDRYPNCTYDRLFRKEFGFNNKLHRDDREHAKSRGLIVNDEEQPKDVPTLSSTEYGHRIDMATDHPDRKHVRIARVKAEFFRRNGITS
;
A
#
# COMPACT_ATOMS: atom_id res chain seq x y z
N MET A 1 -6.25 -9.64 -37.49
CA MET A 1 -5.49 -8.39 -37.71
C MET A 1 -5.66 -7.52 -36.46
N ALA A 2 -4.58 -7.15 -35.78
CA ALA A 2 -4.66 -6.19 -34.68
C ALA A 2 -4.84 -4.78 -35.25
N GLN A 3 -5.84 -4.05 -34.80
CA GLN A 3 -6.10 -2.66 -35.18
C GLN A 3 -5.48 -1.73 -34.13
N LYS A 4 -4.99 -0.58 -34.60
CA LYS A 4 -4.46 0.51 -33.76
C LYS A 4 -5.42 1.69 -33.90
N LEU A 5 -5.94 2.19 -32.79
CA LEU A 5 -6.83 3.35 -32.76
C LEU A 5 -6.21 4.43 -31.86
N GLU A 6 -6.07 5.64 -32.39
CA GLU A 6 -5.55 6.78 -31.65
C GLU A 6 -6.71 7.62 -31.14
N VAL A 7 -6.90 7.64 -29.82
CA VAL A 7 -7.94 8.42 -29.16
C VAL A 7 -7.28 9.68 -28.60
N LYS A 8 -7.86 10.83 -28.92
CA LYS A 8 -7.51 12.12 -28.33
C LYS A 8 -8.71 12.56 -27.51
N THR A 9 -8.55 12.62 -26.19
CA THR A 9 -9.48 13.31 -25.29
C THR A 9 -8.95 14.71 -25.00
N ASP A 10 -9.76 15.55 -24.36
CA ASP A 10 -9.35 16.93 -24.00
C ASP A 10 -8.11 16.96 -23.10
N THR A 11 -7.93 15.91 -22.31
CA THR A 11 -6.81 15.79 -21.37
C THR A 11 -5.66 14.95 -21.89
N ASP A 12 -5.91 13.88 -22.68
CA ASP A 12 -4.87 12.91 -23.03
C ASP A 12 -4.93 12.35 -24.45
N LYS A 13 -3.80 11.81 -24.89
CA LYS A 13 -3.69 11.04 -26.13
C LYS A 13 -3.26 9.62 -25.79
N PHE A 14 -4.10 8.64 -26.12
CA PHE A 14 -3.77 7.23 -25.90
C PHE A 14 -4.01 6.38 -27.14
N THR A 15 -3.21 5.31 -27.22
CA THR A 15 -3.26 4.37 -28.33
C THR A 15 -3.88 3.07 -27.87
N LEU A 16 -5.03 2.74 -28.44
CA LEU A 16 -5.68 1.44 -28.26
C LEU A 16 -5.12 0.45 -29.27
N LYS A 17 -4.80 -0.77 -28.83
CA LYS A 17 -4.36 -1.87 -29.68
C LYS A 17 -5.15 -3.12 -29.32
N GLY A 18 -5.79 -3.74 -30.30
CA GLY A 18 -6.61 -4.93 -30.06
C GLY A 18 -7.36 -5.39 -31.31
N ARG A 19 -8.23 -6.38 -31.13
CA ARG A 19 -9.23 -6.74 -32.14
C ARG A 19 -10.33 -5.68 -32.18
N SER A 20 -11.02 -5.54 -33.31
CA SER A 20 -12.10 -4.54 -33.46
C SER A 20 -13.17 -4.66 -32.36
N CYS A 21 -13.52 -5.88 -31.96
CA CYS A 21 -14.46 -6.14 -30.86
C CYS A 21 -13.92 -5.74 -29.46
N GLU A 22 -12.60 -5.73 -29.27
CA GLU A 22 -11.95 -5.34 -28.02
C GLU A 22 -11.77 -3.81 -27.91
N LEU A 23 -11.79 -3.10 -29.05
CA LEU A 23 -11.61 -1.64 -29.13
C LEU A 23 -12.90 -0.85 -28.86
N SER A 24 -13.98 -1.53 -28.46
CA SER A 24 -15.22 -0.86 -28.04
C SER A 24 -14.99 -0.04 -26.76
N ALA A 25 -15.61 1.14 -26.69
CA ALA A 25 -15.51 2.04 -25.53
C ALA A 25 -15.88 1.36 -24.20
N PHE A 26 -16.74 0.33 -24.24
CA PHE A 26 -17.20 -0.38 -23.04
C PHE A 26 -16.44 -1.69 -22.76
N ALA A 27 -15.69 -2.22 -23.73
CA ALA A 27 -15.04 -3.52 -23.61
C ALA A 27 -13.51 -3.44 -23.55
N PHE A 28 -12.93 -2.27 -23.84
CA PHE A 28 -11.49 -2.11 -23.86
C PHE A 28 -10.90 -2.14 -22.44
N VAL A 29 -10.04 -3.14 -22.19
CA VAL A 29 -9.26 -3.23 -20.95
C VAL A 29 -7.76 -3.17 -21.32
N PRO A 30 -7.06 -2.08 -20.99
CA PRO A 30 -5.64 -1.97 -21.29
C PRO A 30 -4.83 -2.96 -20.46
N THR A 31 -3.87 -3.63 -21.09
CA THR A 31 -2.93 -4.54 -20.41
C THR A 31 -1.91 -3.80 -19.54
N LYS A 32 -1.60 -2.54 -19.89
CA LYS A 32 -0.73 -1.66 -19.12
C LYS A 32 -1.45 -0.34 -18.91
N ARG A 33 -1.60 0.08 -17.65
CA ARG A 33 -2.05 1.42 -17.29
C ARG A 33 -0.80 2.27 -17.04
N ASN A 34 -0.52 3.21 -17.94
CA ASN A 34 0.54 4.22 -17.81
C ASN A 34 -0.06 5.60 -17.47
N GLU A 35 -1.29 5.60 -16.97
CA GLU A 35 -1.99 6.81 -16.56
C GLU A 35 -1.37 7.37 -15.28
N PRO A 36 -1.52 8.70 -15.03
CA PRO A 36 -1.10 9.28 -13.77
C PRO A 36 -1.82 8.60 -12.58
N PRO A 37 -1.19 8.58 -11.39
CA PRO A 37 -1.76 7.94 -10.20
C PRO A 37 -3.20 8.39 -9.93
N GLU A 38 -3.49 9.67 -10.14
CA GLU A 38 -4.79 10.33 -9.90
C GLU A 38 -5.97 9.68 -10.65
N ARG A 39 -5.70 8.96 -11.74
CA ARG A 39 -6.74 8.24 -12.52
C ARG A 39 -6.97 6.81 -12.07
N THR A 40 -6.10 6.30 -11.20
CA THR A 40 -6.26 4.97 -10.62
C THR A 40 -7.20 5.05 -9.41
N VAL A 41 -7.94 3.96 -9.18
CA VAL A 41 -8.89 3.86 -8.04
C VAL A 41 -8.22 4.12 -6.69
N PHE A 42 -6.91 3.88 -6.57
CA PHE A 42 -6.18 3.98 -5.31
C PHE A 42 -5.14 5.11 -5.29
N ASN A 43 -5.12 5.99 -6.28
CA ASN A 43 -4.09 7.02 -6.44
C ASN A 43 -2.64 6.48 -6.33
N THR A 44 -2.40 5.24 -6.76
CA THR A 44 -1.13 4.56 -6.57
C THR A 44 -0.23 4.70 -7.80
N PRO A 45 1.09 4.91 -7.62
CA PRO A 45 2.03 4.85 -8.72
C PRO A 45 2.09 3.44 -9.30
N LYS A 46 2.50 3.34 -10.57
CA LYS A 46 2.67 2.07 -11.27
C LYS A 46 3.62 1.17 -10.48
N ASN A 47 3.16 -0.02 -10.13
CA ASN A 47 3.96 -1.02 -9.44
C ASN A 47 4.47 -2.08 -10.44
N ASP A 48 5.80 -2.17 -10.58
CA ASP A 48 6.46 -3.16 -11.44
C ASP A 48 6.59 -4.55 -10.78
N ARG A 49 6.14 -4.69 -9.53
CA ARG A 49 6.18 -5.97 -8.78
C ARG A 49 5.42 -7.08 -9.49
N TYR A 50 4.29 -6.77 -10.13
CA TYR A 50 3.40 -7.78 -10.69
C TYR A 50 3.49 -7.84 -12.22
N PRO A 51 3.44 -9.05 -12.82
CA PRO A 51 3.42 -9.18 -14.25
C PRO A 51 2.16 -8.54 -14.85
N ASN A 52 2.38 -7.73 -15.89
CA ASN A 52 1.32 -7.00 -16.59
C ASN A 52 0.56 -7.86 -17.62
N CYS A 53 1.04 -9.07 -17.92
CA CYS A 53 0.40 -9.95 -18.89
C CYS A 53 -0.26 -11.16 -18.19
N THR A 54 -1.42 -11.57 -18.72
CA THR A 54 -2.19 -12.70 -18.19
C THR A 54 -1.41 -14.01 -18.28
N TYR A 55 -0.60 -14.18 -19.32
CA TYR A 55 0.25 -15.33 -19.50
C TYR A 55 1.27 -15.46 -18.36
N ASP A 56 2.10 -14.44 -18.13
CA ASP A 56 3.08 -14.46 -17.04
C ASP A 56 2.40 -14.66 -15.68
N ARG A 57 1.22 -14.06 -15.45
CA ARG A 57 0.47 -14.28 -14.20
C ARG A 57 0.08 -15.75 -13.99
N LEU A 58 -0.25 -16.47 -15.05
CA LEU A 58 -0.70 -17.87 -14.98
C LEU A 58 0.49 -18.85 -14.98
N PHE A 59 1.53 -18.57 -15.75
CA PHE A 59 2.61 -19.52 -16.04
C PHE A 59 3.92 -19.22 -15.32
N ARG A 60 4.15 -17.97 -14.88
CA ARG A 60 5.33 -17.59 -14.10
C ARG A 60 5.06 -17.71 -12.60
N LYS A 61 4.46 -18.83 -12.19
CA LYS A 61 4.31 -19.19 -10.78
C LYS A 61 5.56 -19.94 -10.31
N GLU A 62 6.03 -19.64 -9.11
CA GLU A 62 7.07 -20.45 -8.50
C GLU A 62 6.54 -21.86 -8.24
N PHE A 63 7.20 -22.86 -8.82
CA PHE A 63 6.88 -24.25 -8.60
C PHE A 63 7.54 -24.71 -7.29
N GLY A 64 6.75 -25.03 -6.27
CA GLY A 64 7.25 -25.52 -4.99
C GLY A 64 6.18 -25.53 -3.90
N PHE A 65 6.36 -26.39 -2.90
CA PHE A 65 5.50 -26.42 -1.71
C PHE A 65 6.04 -25.49 -0.63
N ASN A 66 5.24 -24.52 -0.19
CA ASN A 66 5.57 -23.68 0.96
C ASN A 66 4.78 -24.15 2.19
N ASN A 67 5.45 -24.89 3.08
CA ASN A 67 4.86 -25.44 4.30
C ASN A 67 4.37 -24.38 5.30
N LYS A 68 4.72 -23.10 5.11
CA LYS A 68 4.22 -22.00 5.92
C LYS A 68 2.85 -21.51 5.46
N LEU A 69 2.42 -21.81 4.23
CA LEU A 69 1.10 -21.45 3.72
C LEU A 69 0.04 -22.38 4.30
N HIS A 70 -1.12 -21.81 4.67
CA HIS A 70 -2.19 -22.53 5.33
C HIS A 70 -3.32 -22.83 4.35
N ARG A 71 -3.49 -24.11 4.02
CA ARG A 71 -4.63 -24.75 3.35
C ARG A 71 -4.90 -24.41 1.88
N ASP A 72 -4.43 -23.28 1.36
CA ASP A 72 -4.56 -22.93 -0.06
C ASP A 72 -3.24 -22.39 -0.62
N ASP A 73 -2.90 -22.78 -1.86
CA ASP A 73 -1.76 -22.29 -2.66
C ASP A 73 -1.92 -20.82 -3.09
N ARG A 74 -2.76 -20.05 -2.39
CA ARG A 74 -2.95 -18.63 -2.59
C ARG A 74 -1.72 -17.92 -2.02
N GLU A 75 -0.91 -17.40 -2.93
CA GLU A 75 0.34 -16.68 -2.69
C GLU A 75 0.22 -15.61 -1.58
N HIS A 76 -0.95 -14.97 -1.48
CA HIS A 76 -1.21 -13.86 -0.54
C HIS A 76 -2.16 -14.19 0.61
N ALA A 77 -2.30 -15.47 1.00
CA ALA A 77 -3.11 -15.84 2.15
C ALA A 77 -2.67 -15.07 3.42
N LYS A 78 -3.64 -14.51 4.16
CA LYS A 78 -3.41 -13.63 5.33
C LYS A 78 -2.56 -12.39 5.02
N SER A 79 -2.72 -11.82 3.83
CA SER A 79 -1.99 -10.63 3.36
C SER A 79 -0.47 -10.81 3.29
N ARG A 80 0.03 -12.06 3.24
CA ARG A 80 1.47 -12.32 3.13
C ARG A 80 2.01 -11.88 1.78
N GLY A 81 3.10 -11.11 1.81
CA GLY A 81 3.71 -10.53 0.61
C GLY A 81 2.96 -9.34 0.02
N LEU A 82 1.80 -8.97 0.58
CA LEU A 82 1.13 -7.72 0.28
C LEU A 82 1.68 -6.63 1.20
N ILE A 83 1.85 -5.42 0.67
CA ILE A 83 2.27 -4.26 1.45
C ILE A 83 1.11 -3.27 1.49
N VAL A 84 0.03 -3.71 2.15
CA VAL A 84 -1.26 -2.99 2.15
C VAL A 84 -1.11 -1.60 2.77
N ASN A 85 -0.30 -1.45 3.83
CA ASN A 85 -0.08 -0.15 4.46
C ASN A 85 0.52 0.86 3.47
N ASP A 86 1.65 0.53 2.83
CA ASP A 86 2.30 1.42 1.86
C ASP A 86 1.39 1.74 0.66
N GLU A 87 0.51 0.83 0.28
CA GLU A 87 -0.51 1.06 -0.77
C GLU A 87 -1.67 1.94 -0.31
N GLU A 88 -1.96 2.00 1.00
CA GLU A 88 -2.99 2.86 1.58
C GLU A 88 -2.50 4.28 1.90
N GLN A 89 -1.21 4.46 2.23
CA GLN A 89 -0.59 5.78 2.47
C GLN A 89 -0.83 6.85 1.40
N PRO A 90 -0.76 6.58 0.07
CA PRO A 90 -0.98 7.59 -0.95
C PRO A 90 -2.47 7.91 -1.19
N LYS A 91 -3.41 7.24 -0.50
CA LYS A 91 -4.84 7.51 -0.66
C LYS A 91 -5.19 8.80 0.06
N ASP A 92 -5.71 9.78 -0.67
CA ASP A 92 -6.20 11.02 -0.08
C ASP A 92 -7.35 10.79 0.91
N VAL A 93 -8.19 9.79 0.65
CA VAL A 93 -9.29 9.38 1.52
C VAL A 93 -9.00 7.98 2.08
N PRO A 94 -8.81 7.82 3.41
CA PRO A 94 -8.53 6.52 4.00
C PRO A 94 -9.76 5.61 3.90
N THR A 95 -9.52 4.34 3.60
CA THR A 95 -10.52 3.28 3.65
C THR A 95 -10.95 3.02 5.10
N LEU A 96 -12.23 2.74 5.35
CA LEU A 96 -12.74 2.46 6.72
C LEU A 96 -12.03 1.31 7.44
N SER A 97 -11.39 0.41 6.68
CA SER A 97 -10.62 -0.72 7.19
C SER A 97 -9.15 -0.40 7.43
N SER A 98 -8.67 0.81 7.11
CA SER A 98 -7.28 1.16 7.34
C SER A 98 -7.03 1.24 8.84
N THR A 99 -5.90 0.69 9.28
CA THR A 99 -5.48 0.78 10.68
C THR A 99 -5.34 2.24 11.12
N GLU A 100 -5.05 3.17 10.21
CA GLU A 100 -5.01 4.61 10.52
C GLU A 100 -6.37 5.18 10.96
N TYR A 101 -7.48 4.60 10.49
CA TYR A 101 -8.83 4.99 10.89
C TYR A 101 -9.12 4.50 12.31
N GLY A 102 -8.63 5.27 13.30
CA GLY A 102 -8.81 5.03 14.73
C GLY A 102 -7.52 5.01 15.55
N HIS A 103 -6.35 4.86 14.91
CA HIS A 103 -5.04 4.81 15.59
C HIS A 103 -4.29 6.16 15.64
N ARG A 104 -4.96 7.30 15.45
CA ARG A 104 -4.41 8.64 15.79
C ARG A 104 -4.27 8.85 17.32
N ILE A 105 -3.69 7.87 18.02
CA ILE A 105 -3.32 7.91 19.43
C ILE A 105 -1.91 8.49 19.57
N ASP A 106 -1.06 8.40 18.54
CA ASP A 106 0.33 8.88 18.57
C ASP A 106 0.43 10.41 18.69
N MET A 107 -0.59 11.14 18.23
CA MET A 107 -0.82 12.53 18.65
C MET A 107 -1.95 12.52 19.67
N ALA A 108 -1.62 12.18 20.91
CA ALA A 108 -2.48 12.52 22.03
C ALA A 108 -2.68 14.05 21.98
N THR A 109 -3.84 14.47 21.45
CA THR A 109 -4.18 15.91 21.30
C THR A 109 -4.17 16.60 22.66
N ASP A 110 -4.38 15.82 23.71
CA ASP A 110 -4.09 16.13 25.09
C ASP A 110 -3.05 15.15 25.62
N HIS A 111 -1.91 15.64 26.12
CA HIS A 111 -0.91 14.78 26.72
C HIS A 111 -1.49 14.18 28.00
N PRO A 112 -1.36 12.86 28.24
CA PRO A 112 -1.90 12.24 29.45
C PRO A 112 -1.31 12.92 30.69
N ASP A 113 -2.22 13.40 31.55
CA ASP A 113 -1.86 14.13 32.76
C ASP A 113 -0.93 13.32 33.68
N ARG A 114 0.14 13.94 34.14
CA ARG A 114 1.23 13.28 34.88
C ARG A 114 1.04 13.29 36.40
N LYS A 115 -0.19 13.45 36.90
CA LYS A 115 -0.53 13.54 38.34
C LYS A 115 0.00 12.40 39.21
N HIS A 116 0.12 11.17 38.68
CA HIS A 116 0.52 9.98 39.45
C HIS A 116 1.74 9.26 38.89
N VAL A 117 2.66 9.97 38.24
CA VAL A 117 3.87 9.36 37.67
C VAL A 117 4.87 9.02 38.77
N ARG A 118 5.54 7.86 38.66
CA ARG A 118 6.62 7.47 39.57
C ARG A 118 7.81 8.42 39.41
N ILE A 119 8.22 9.06 40.51
CA ILE A 119 9.39 9.93 40.55
C ILE A 119 10.53 9.18 41.25
N ALA A 120 11.73 9.22 40.69
CA ALA A 120 12.92 8.57 41.25
C ALA A 120 13.49 9.35 42.45
N ARG A 121 12.73 9.43 43.54
CA ARG A 121 13.04 10.24 44.73
C ARG A 121 14.38 9.88 45.37
N VAL A 122 14.67 8.60 45.55
CA VAL A 122 15.94 8.13 46.14
C VAL A 122 17.13 8.60 45.29
N LYS A 123 17.05 8.45 43.97
CA LYS A 123 18.12 8.88 43.06
C LYS A 123 18.32 10.40 43.07
N ALA A 124 17.23 11.16 43.21
CA ALA A 124 17.27 12.62 43.22
C ALA A 124 17.76 13.21 44.55
N GLU A 125 17.36 12.62 45.68
CA GLU A 125 17.63 13.18 47.02
C GLU A 125 18.94 12.65 47.62
N PHE A 126 19.26 11.36 47.46
CA PHE A 126 20.37 10.73 48.18
C PHE A 126 21.71 10.90 47.45
N PHE A 127 21.70 11.00 46.12
CA PHE A 127 22.94 11.05 45.33
C PHE A 127 23.19 12.47 44.83
N ARG A 128 24.24 13.12 45.34
CA ARG A 128 24.69 14.43 44.86
C ARG A 128 25.54 14.26 43.60
N ARG A 129 25.34 15.13 42.62
CA ARG A 129 26.12 15.14 41.36
C ARG A 129 27.59 15.51 41.55
N ASN A 130 27.87 16.33 42.56
CA ASN A 130 29.21 16.76 42.90
C ASN A 130 29.71 15.77 43.95
N GLY A 131 30.67 14.91 43.58
CA GLY A 131 31.24 13.86 44.42
C GLY A 131 32.06 14.35 45.61
N ILE A 132 31.64 15.46 46.23
CA ILE A 132 32.21 16.00 47.45
C ILE A 132 31.62 15.17 48.60
N THR A 133 32.46 14.34 49.21
CA THR A 133 32.14 13.55 50.39
C THR A 133 31.99 14.48 51.60
N SER A 134 30.86 14.39 52.30
CA SER A 134 30.68 15.00 53.63
C SER A 134 31.52 14.29 54.69
#